data_AF-A0A1Y0BLA9-F1
#
_entry.id   AF-A0A1Y0BLA9-F1
#
_cell.length_a   1.000
_cell.length_b   1.000
_cell.length_c   1.000
_cell.angle_alpha   90.00
_cell.angle_beta   90.00
_cell.angle_gamma   90.00
#
_symmetry.space_group_name_H-M   'P 1'
#
loop_
_entity.id
_entity.type
_entity.pdbx_description
1 polymer ?
#
loop_
_entity_poly.entity_id
_entity_poly.type
_entity_poly.pdbx_seq_one_letter_code
_entity_poly.pdbx_strand_id
1 'polypeptide(L)'
;MAATMDDNPTARDFVTQLPVTLTLRDLDSAEKVSGALPRRLTEAGAPARDAGSQGEIAYYAPWGNIAFYRGQGPDAAGVITIGRITSGIEAVNQQGQLTVTISRAD
;
A
#
# COMPACT_ATOMS: atom_id res chain seq x y z
N MET A 1 -14.37 0.15 -1.39
CA MET A 1 -13.31 0.49 -0.40
C MET A 1 -12.85 1.91 -0.70
N ALA A 2 -12.61 2.72 0.32
CA ALA A 2 -12.05 4.07 0.17
C ALA A 2 -10.84 4.23 1.11
N ALA A 3 -9.92 5.12 0.74
CA ALA A 3 -8.74 5.42 1.51
C ALA A 3 -8.40 6.92 1.43
N THR A 4 -7.75 7.43 2.46
CA THR A 4 -7.12 8.76 2.47
C THR A 4 -5.62 8.59 2.31
N MET A 5 -5.01 9.41 1.46
CA MET A 5 -3.56 9.43 1.26
C MET A 5 -2.91 10.35 2.27
N ASP A 6 -1.76 9.96 2.79
CA ASP A 6 -0.97 10.79 3.69
C ASP A 6 -0.33 11.96 2.93
N ASP A 7 -0.07 13.06 3.63
CA ASP A 7 0.59 14.20 3.04
C ASP A 7 2.13 14.05 3.06
N ASN A 8 2.63 13.11 2.27
CA ASN A 8 4.08 12.86 2.14
C ASN A 8 4.52 12.68 0.67
N PRO A 9 5.82 12.85 0.36
CA PRO A 9 6.31 12.79 -1.02
C PRO A 9 5.99 11.47 -1.74
N THR A 10 6.11 10.33 -1.05
CA THR A 10 5.86 9.00 -1.62
C THR A 10 4.38 8.81 -1.98
N ALA A 11 3.46 9.23 -1.11
CA ALA A 11 2.02 9.21 -1.33
C ALA A 11 1.61 10.09 -2.52
N ARG A 12 2.13 11.33 -2.58
CA ARG A 12 1.89 12.24 -3.71
C ARG A 12 2.41 11.65 -5.03
N ASP A 13 3.59 11.02 -5.01
CA ASP A 13 4.15 10.37 -6.18
C ASP A 13 3.30 9.17 -6.64
N PHE A 14 2.81 8.35 -5.70
CA PHE A 14 1.87 7.26 -6.02
C PHE A 14 0.59 7.77 -6.69
N VAL A 15 0.02 8.87 -6.18
CA VAL A 15 -1.18 9.52 -6.72
C VAL A 15 -0.97 10.01 -8.17
N THR A 16 0.26 10.25 -8.62
CA THR A 16 0.55 10.59 -10.04
C THR A 16 0.45 9.40 -10.99
N GLN A 17 0.54 8.17 -10.49
CA GLN A 17 0.42 6.95 -11.29
C GLN A 17 -1.02 6.45 -11.41
N LEU A 18 -1.97 7.07 -10.69
CA LEU A 18 -3.37 6.65 -10.72
C LEU A 18 -4.06 7.10 -12.03
N PRO A 19 -4.95 6.26 -12.61
CA PRO A 19 -5.36 4.96 -12.09
C PRO A 19 -4.35 3.84 -12.39
N VAL A 20 -4.23 2.88 -11.47
CA VAL A 20 -3.39 1.67 -11.65
C VAL A 20 -4.17 0.41 -11.33
N THR A 21 -4.01 -0.63 -12.16
CA THR A 21 -4.56 -1.96 -11.90
C THR A 21 -3.46 -2.87 -11.35
N LEU A 22 -3.70 -3.49 -10.21
CA LEU A 22 -2.75 -4.35 -9.50
C LEU A 22 -3.40 -5.69 -9.14
N THR A 23 -2.64 -6.77 -9.23
CA THR A 23 -3.01 -8.04 -8.63
C THR A 23 -2.36 -8.13 -7.25
N LEU A 24 -3.19 -8.20 -6.22
CA LEU A 24 -2.79 -8.41 -4.84
C LEU A 24 -2.76 -9.90 -4.53
N ARG A 25 -1.79 -10.33 -3.73
CA ARG A 25 -1.68 -11.69 -3.17
C ARG A 25 -1.47 -11.63 -1.68
N ASP A 26 -1.84 -12.70 -0.97
CA ASP A 26 -1.42 -12.88 0.41
C ASP A 26 0.11 -13.00 0.47
N LEU A 27 0.74 -12.18 1.30
CA LEU A 27 2.13 -12.40 1.71
C LEU A 27 2.14 -13.22 3.00
N ASP A 28 1.29 -12.83 3.94
CA ASP A 28 1.00 -13.56 5.18
C ASP A 28 -0.42 -13.23 5.68
N SER A 29 -0.70 -13.51 6.96
CA SER A 29 -1.98 -13.18 7.59
C SER A 29 -2.18 -11.68 7.85
N ALA A 30 -1.11 -10.89 7.95
CA ALA A 30 -1.14 -9.47 8.26
C ALA A 30 -1.23 -8.59 7.01
N GLU A 31 -0.74 -9.03 5.85
CA GLU A 31 -0.66 -8.17 4.66
C GLU A 31 -1.00 -8.86 3.34
N LYS A 32 -1.65 -8.08 2.46
CA LYS A 32 -1.71 -8.35 1.03
C LYS A 32 -0.76 -7.42 0.31
N VAL A 33 -0.04 -7.95 -0.68
CA VAL A 33 0.94 -7.17 -1.44
C VAL A 33 0.69 -7.26 -2.94
N SER A 34 0.96 -6.18 -3.67
CA SER A 34 0.99 -6.20 -5.13
C SER A 34 2.32 -6.75 -5.67
N GLY A 35 2.39 -6.94 -6.99
CA GLY A 35 3.67 -6.90 -7.72
C GLY A 35 4.27 -5.49 -7.74
N ALA A 36 5.44 -5.34 -8.37
CA ALA A 36 6.06 -4.02 -8.53
C ALA A 36 5.14 -3.05 -9.30
N LEU A 37 5.15 -1.78 -8.88
CA LEU A 37 4.51 -0.70 -9.61
C LEU A 37 5.18 -0.47 -10.98
N PRO A 38 4.47 0.12 -11.96
CA PRO A 38 5.04 0.48 -13.26
C PRO A 38 6.31 1.34 -13.15
N ARG A 39 6.38 2.18 -12.13
CA ARG A 39 7.56 2.99 -11.78
C ARG A 39 7.74 3.01 -10.26
N ARG A 40 9.00 2.97 -9.81
CA ARG A 40 9.35 3.18 -8.39
C ARG A 40 8.94 4.57 -7.90
N LEU A 41 8.60 4.66 -6.62
CA LEU A 41 8.22 5.91 -5.98
C LEU A 41 9.44 6.57 -5.34
N THR A 42 9.37 7.88 -5.14
CA THR A 42 10.35 8.60 -4.32
C THR A 42 10.33 8.11 -2.86
N GLU A 43 11.50 8.04 -2.25
CA GLU A 43 11.70 7.74 -0.82
C GLU A 43 12.11 9.01 -0.04
N ALA A 44 11.96 10.20 -0.66
CA ALA A 44 12.39 11.47 -0.09
C ALA A 44 11.69 11.75 1.25
N GLY A 45 12.48 11.90 2.32
CA GLY A 45 11.96 12.17 3.66
C GLY A 45 11.27 10.99 4.34
N ALA A 46 11.34 9.80 3.74
CA ALA A 46 10.75 8.60 4.32
C ALA A 46 11.54 8.10 5.54
N PRO A 47 10.87 7.46 6.51
CA PRO A 47 11.57 6.77 7.59
C PRO A 47 12.42 5.62 7.02
N ALA A 48 13.49 5.26 7.72
CA ALA A 48 14.32 4.13 7.32
C ALA A 48 13.58 2.79 7.45
N ARG A 49 12.64 2.71 8.40
CA ARG A 49 11.87 1.51 8.75
C ARG A 49 10.50 1.90 9.27
N ASP A 50 9.52 1.03 9.04
CA ASP A 50 8.19 1.08 9.61
C ASP A 50 7.65 -0.36 9.67
N ALA A 51 6.60 -0.59 10.46
CA ALA A 51 5.98 -1.89 10.65
C ALA A 51 4.60 -2.01 9.96
N GLY A 52 3.95 -0.89 9.64
CA GLY A 52 2.61 -0.87 9.07
C GLY A 52 1.54 -1.44 10.02
N SER A 53 0.45 -0.70 10.21
CA SER A 53 -0.64 -1.09 11.10
C SER A 53 -1.91 -1.44 10.32
N GLN A 54 -2.83 -2.16 10.98
CA GLN A 54 -4.10 -2.55 10.37
C GLN A 54 -4.83 -1.35 9.75
N GLY A 55 -5.21 -1.50 8.49
CA GLY A 55 -5.88 -0.47 7.69
C GLY A 55 -4.94 0.47 6.96
N GLU A 56 -3.62 0.41 7.20
CA GLU A 56 -2.65 1.22 6.48
C GLU A 56 -2.32 0.63 5.10
N ILE A 57 -1.91 1.53 4.22
CA ILE A 57 -1.39 1.26 2.89
C ILE A 57 0.03 1.77 2.88
N ALA A 58 0.99 0.91 2.53
CA ALA A 58 2.39 1.29 2.46
C ALA A 58 3.00 0.97 1.10
N TYR A 59 4.02 1.74 0.74
CA TYR A 59 4.98 1.38 -0.29
C TYR A 59 6.14 0.64 0.36
N TYR A 60 6.50 -0.52 -0.19
CA TYR A 60 7.70 -1.24 0.23
C TYR A 60 8.80 -1.06 -0.83
N ALA A 61 9.72 -0.14 -0.56
CA ALA A 61 10.74 0.32 -1.49
C ALA A 61 11.68 -0.76 -2.05
N PRO A 62 12.11 -1.78 -1.27
CA PRO A 62 12.97 -2.84 -1.79
C PRO A 62 12.36 -3.58 -2.98
N TRP A 63 11.05 -3.85 -2.95
CA TRP A 63 10.34 -4.55 -4.03
C TRP A 63 9.60 -3.61 -4.98
N GLY A 64 9.38 -2.37 -4.57
CA GLY A 64 8.66 -1.39 -5.36
C GLY A 64 7.17 -1.67 -5.48
N ASN A 65 6.57 -2.35 -4.51
CA ASN A 65 5.16 -2.74 -4.50
C ASN A 65 4.36 -2.02 -3.40
N ILE A 66 3.04 -2.20 -3.42
CA ILE A 66 2.12 -1.70 -2.40
C ILE A 66 1.71 -2.83 -1.47
N ALA A 67 1.75 -2.57 -0.17
CA ALA A 67 1.23 -3.42 0.89
C ALA A 67 -0.07 -2.83 1.44
N PHE A 68 -1.06 -3.69 1.67
CA PHE A 68 -2.33 -3.41 2.34
C PHE A 68 -2.36 -4.22 3.64
N TYR A 69 -2.32 -3.52 4.77
CA TYR A 69 -2.26 -4.14 6.09
C TYR A 69 -3.66 -4.47 6.62
N ARG A 70 -3.86 -5.75 6.94
CA ARG A 70 -5.04 -6.33 7.60
C ARG A 70 -4.79 -6.63 9.08
N GLY A 71 -3.53 -6.60 9.48
CA GLY A 71 -3.03 -6.72 10.84
C GLY A 71 -1.76 -5.89 11.01
N GLN A 72 -1.06 -6.06 12.13
CA GLN A 72 0.24 -5.45 12.35
C GLN A 72 1.31 -6.18 11.52
N GLY A 73 2.03 -5.46 10.66
CA GLY A 73 3.16 -6.00 9.92
C GLY A 73 4.44 -6.05 10.75
N PRO A 74 5.48 -6.72 10.24
CA PRO A 74 6.81 -6.72 10.86
C PRO A 74 7.51 -5.38 10.65
N ASP A 75 8.30 -4.92 11.63
CA ASP A 75 9.22 -3.80 11.42
C ASP A 75 10.22 -4.15 10.31
N ALA A 76 10.21 -3.39 9.22
CA ALA A 76 10.98 -3.67 8.01
C ALA A 76 11.58 -2.40 7.40
N ALA A 77 12.78 -2.54 6.82
CA ALA A 77 13.47 -1.42 6.18
C ALA A 77 12.83 -1.05 4.84
N GLY A 78 12.59 0.24 4.64
CA GLY A 78 11.97 0.76 3.41
C GLY A 78 10.46 0.55 3.32
N VAL A 79 9.77 0.25 4.43
CA VAL A 79 8.31 0.42 4.53
C VAL A 79 8.01 1.90 4.71
N ILE A 80 7.13 2.43 3.86
CA ILE A 80 6.74 3.84 3.86
C ILE A 80 5.22 3.89 3.84
N THR A 81 4.60 4.28 4.95
CA THR A 81 3.15 4.48 5.01
C THR A 81 2.75 5.64 4.11
N ILE A 82 1.80 5.39 3.21
CA ILE A 82 1.33 6.35 2.20
C ILE A 82 -0.15 6.69 2.33
N GLY A 83 -0.89 5.96 3.16
CA GLY A 83 -2.29 6.26 3.38
C GLY A 83 -2.99 5.22 4.24
N ARG A 84 -4.30 5.39 4.39
CA ARG A 84 -5.13 4.59 5.27
C ARG A 84 -6.49 4.32 4.65
N ILE A 85 -6.93 3.07 4.71
CA ILE A 85 -8.28 2.64 4.37
C ILE A 85 -9.26 3.24 5.39
N THR A 86 -10.25 3.97 4.91
CA THR A 86 -11.27 4.62 5.74
C THR A 86 -12.62 3.91 5.70
N SER A 87 -12.86 3.05 4.70
CA SER A 87 -14.05 2.20 4.64
C SER A 87 -13.86 0.98 3.74
N GLY A 88 -14.51 -0.13 4.07
CA GLY A 88 -14.55 -1.34 3.24
C GLY A 88 -13.28 -2.18 3.25
N ILE A 89 -12.57 -2.25 4.38
CA ILE A 89 -11.35 -3.07 4.56
C ILE A 89 -11.61 -4.57 4.35
N GLU A 90 -12.86 -5.00 4.50
CA GLU A 90 -13.33 -6.36 4.28
C GLU A 90 -13.02 -6.85 2.85
N ALA A 91 -12.95 -5.93 1.88
CA ALA A 91 -12.59 -6.24 0.50
C ALA A 91 -11.17 -6.81 0.39
N VAL A 92 -10.22 -6.33 1.19
CA VAL A 92 -8.85 -6.85 1.21
C VAL A 92 -8.68 -8.00 2.20
N ASN A 93 -9.63 -8.26 3.11
CA ASN A 93 -9.54 -9.36 4.08
C ASN A 93 -9.70 -10.77 3.50
N GLN A 94 -10.20 -10.89 2.28
CA GLN A 94 -10.42 -12.20 1.63
C GLN A 94 -9.10 -12.94 1.37
N GLN A 95 -9.10 -14.28 1.42
CA GLN A 95 -7.92 -15.07 1.06
C GLN A 95 -7.74 -15.16 -0.46
N GLY A 96 -6.51 -15.40 -0.90
CA GLY A 96 -6.15 -15.58 -2.30
C GLY A 96 -5.81 -14.27 -3.02
N GLN A 97 -5.84 -14.35 -4.35
CA GLN A 97 -5.53 -13.21 -5.20
C GLN A 97 -6.75 -12.32 -5.42
N LEU A 98 -6.51 -11.01 -5.50
CA LEU A 98 -7.52 -10.01 -5.81
C LEU A 98 -6.94 -9.02 -6.82
N THR A 99 -7.59 -8.86 -7.97
CA THR A 99 -7.25 -7.77 -8.90
C THR A 99 -8.05 -6.53 -8.52
N VAL A 100 -7.36 -5.43 -8.29
CA VAL A 100 -7.93 -4.13 -7.91
C VAL A 100 -7.51 -3.05 -8.91
N THR A 101 -8.40 -2.11 -9.18
CA THR A 101 -8.03 -0.82 -9.79
C THR A 101 -8.12 0.25 -8.72
N ILE A 102 -7.04 0.99 -8.55
CA ILE A 102 -6.95 2.12 -7.61
C ILE A 102 -7.07 3.38 -8.46
N SER A 103 -8.01 4.26 -8.10
CA SER A 103 -8.25 5.54 -8.76
C SER A 103 -8.45 6.63 -7.71
N ARG A 104 -8.34 7.89 -8.13
CA ARG A 104 -8.74 9.02 -7.29
C ARG A 104 -10.26 8.98 -7.07
N ALA A 105 -10.71 9.45 -5.92
CA ALA A 105 -12.14 9.70 -5.69
C ALA A 105 -12.57 10.92 -6.50
N ASP A 106 -13.79 10.89 -7.03
CA ASP A 106 -14.43 12.00 -7.76
C ASP A 106 -14.99 13.06 -6.81
#